data_AF-A0A0M4E4W1-F1
#
_entry.id   AF-A0A0M4E4W1-F1
#
_cell.length_a   1.000
_cell.length_b   1.000
_cell.length_c   1.000
_cell.angle_alpha   90.00
_cell.angle_beta   90.00
_cell.angle_gamma   90.00
#
_symmetry.space_group_name_H-M   'P 1'
#
loop_
_entity.id
_entity.type
_entity.pdbx_description
1 polymer ?
#
loop_
_entity_poly.entity_id
_entity_poly.type
_entity_poly.pdbx_seq_one_letter_code
_entity_poly.pdbx_strand_id
1 'polypeptide(L)'
;MSSRPSLPPPPPPVEIRSWPDREAMLADRALILGALVRMHIGPGRLGVLVMWAGLAASGWLLVGSGLVMVEQAAADFFSGIAGFLFLLLGAGALVPAVILVGLHLARDREIRALLVEWGALDRDPERDRELRLPGVSLVWLLLSFVLAAGGLALCVIGPASARPGDDTYGMVALVMGLGMIAWLTGLIGAVKAWTHRRWVLRVLTAPAAPAHAPAYTPAHH
;
A
#
# COMPACT_ATOMS: atom_id res chain seq x y z
N MET A 1 -17.32 -3.44 19.43
CA MET A 1 -15.97 -2.84 19.46
C MET A 1 -15.00 -3.84 18.86
N SER A 2 -14.65 -3.71 17.57
CA SER A 2 -13.69 -4.62 16.93
C SER A 2 -12.30 -4.35 17.49
N SER A 3 -11.72 -5.35 18.16
CA SER A 3 -10.32 -5.39 18.56
C SER A 3 -9.46 -5.21 17.30
N ARG A 4 -8.91 -4.00 17.10
CA ARG A 4 -7.83 -3.81 16.14
C ARG A 4 -6.72 -4.77 16.57
N PRO A 5 -6.22 -5.65 15.70
CA PRO A 5 -5.07 -6.47 16.03
C PRO A 5 -3.95 -5.51 16.47
N SER A 6 -3.51 -5.64 17.73
CA SER A 6 -2.33 -4.94 18.20
C SER A 6 -1.14 -5.40 17.36
N LEU A 7 -0.27 -4.46 17.02
CA LEU A 7 0.99 -4.84 16.39
C LEU A 7 1.76 -5.72 17.39
N PRO A 8 2.39 -6.81 16.93
CA PRO A 8 3.27 -7.57 17.80
C PRO A 8 4.42 -6.67 18.27
N PRO A 9 4.94 -6.89 19.48
CA PRO A 9 6.05 -6.10 19.98
C PRO A 9 7.32 -6.31 19.12
N PRO A 10 8.27 -5.35 19.15
CA PRO A 10 9.60 -5.57 18.58
C PRO A 10 10.28 -6.77 19.28
N PRO A 11 11.25 -7.43 18.62
CA PRO A 11 11.99 -8.52 19.24
C PRO A 11 12.75 -8.01 20.47
N PRO A 12 12.86 -8.80 21.55
CA PRO A 12 13.58 -8.40 22.75
C PRO A 12 15.05 -8.06 22.43
N PRO A 13 15.57 -6.95 22.99
CA PRO A 13 17.00 -6.64 22.99
C PRO A 13 17.83 -7.82 23.46
N VAL A 14 19.05 -7.95 22.94
CA VAL A 14 19.93 -9.11 23.17
C VAL A 14 20.13 -9.36 24.67
N GLU A 15 20.15 -8.29 25.47
CA GLU A 15 20.38 -8.27 26.91
C GLU A 15 19.25 -8.91 27.73
N ILE A 16 18.03 -8.99 27.19
CA ILE A 16 16.84 -9.51 27.90
C ILE A 16 16.18 -10.70 27.20
N ARG A 17 16.86 -11.32 26.23
CA ARG A 17 16.34 -12.50 25.53
C ARG A 17 16.22 -13.67 26.49
N SER A 18 15.00 -14.17 26.67
CA SER A 18 14.68 -15.28 27.57
C SER A 18 14.34 -16.58 26.85
N TRP A 19 14.68 -16.72 25.56
CA TRP A 19 14.40 -17.95 24.81
C TRP A 19 15.21 -19.12 25.39
N PRO A 20 14.57 -20.28 25.65
CA PRO A 20 15.24 -21.43 26.24
C PRO A 20 16.24 -22.07 25.27
N ASP A 21 15.96 -22.04 23.96
CA ASP A 21 16.82 -22.56 22.91
C ASP A 21 16.62 -21.82 21.56
N ARG A 22 17.48 -22.15 20.59
CA ARG A 22 17.41 -21.58 19.23
C ARG A 22 16.10 -21.93 18.54
N GLU A 23 15.58 -23.14 18.74
CA GLU A 23 14.33 -23.59 18.11
C GLU A 23 13.11 -22.80 18.62
N ALA A 24 13.02 -22.51 19.91
CA ALA A 24 11.97 -21.66 20.46
C ALA A 24 12.00 -20.25 19.86
N MET A 25 13.18 -19.65 19.72
CA MET A 25 13.34 -18.35 19.05
C MET A 25 12.87 -18.39 17.59
N LEU A 26 13.22 -19.44 16.84
CA LEU A 26 12.82 -19.60 15.44
C LEU A 26 11.32 -19.85 15.26
N ALA A 27 10.70 -20.59 16.19
CA ALA A 27 9.27 -20.83 16.21
C ALA A 27 8.49 -19.53 16.44
N ASP A 28 8.88 -18.74 17.45
CA ASP A 28 8.30 -17.41 17.73
C ASP A 28 8.47 -16.47 16.54
N ARG A 29 9.68 -16.43 15.96
CA ARG A 29 9.99 -15.63 14.78
C ARG A 29 9.07 -16.00 13.61
N ALA A 30 8.92 -17.29 13.30
CA ALA A 30 8.08 -17.73 12.19
C ALA A 30 6.60 -17.34 12.38
N LEU A 31 6.09 -17.49 13.60
CA LEU A 31 4.72 -17.11 13.95
C LEU A 31 4.49 -15.60 13.80
N ILE A 32 5.40 -14.78 14.32
CA ILE A 32 5.29 -13.31 14.28
C ILE A 32 5.49 -12.78 12.85
N LEU A 33 6.48 -13.29 12.11
CA LEU A 33 6.66 -12.94 10.71
C LEU A 33 5.46 -13.34 9.86
N GLY A 34 4.88 -14.52 10.08
CA GLY A 34 3.66 -14.95 9.39
C GLY A 34 2.48 -14.01 9.65
N ALA A 35 2.29 -13.59 10.91
CA ALA A 35 1.28 -12.60 11.27
C ALA A 35 1.55 -11.24 10.62
N LEU A 36 2.78 -10.74 10.68
CA LEU A 36 3.18 -9.45 10.09
C LEU A 36 3.05 -9.45 8.56
N VAL A 37 3.44 -10.52 7.87
CA VAL A 37 3.29 -10.67 6.42
C VAL A 37 1.81 -10.68 6.02
N ARG A 38 0.97 -11.42 6.74
CA ARG A 38 -0.49 -11.40 6.53
C ARG A 38 -1.09 -10.03 6.81
N MET A 39 -0.63 -9.34 7.85
CA MET A 39 -1.02 -7.96 8.12
C MET A 39 -0.49 -6.99 7.05
N HIS A 40 0.61 -7.30 6.35
CA HIS A 40 1.19 -6.41 5.34
C HIS A 40 0.60 -6.58 3.93
N ILE A 41 0.41 -7.83 3.47
CA ILE A 41 0.03 -8.17 2.08
C ILE A 41 -1.25 -8.99 1.98
N GLY A 42 -1.90 -9.30 3.11
CA GLY A 42 -3.13 -10.08 3.11
C GLY A 42 -4.21 -9.51 2.17
N PRO A 43 -5.07 -10.38 1.59
CA PRO A 43 -6.10 -9.97 0.63
C PRO A 43 -7.06 -8.92 1.19
N GLY A 44 -7.31 -8.92 2.51
CA GLY A 44 -8.11 -7.87 3.16
C GLY A 44 -7.53 -6.46 2.99
N ARG A 45 -6.20 -6.33 2.88
CA ARG A 45 -5.53 -5.04 2.66
C ARG A 45 -5.72 -4.53 1.25
N LEU A 46 -5.76 -5.44 0.29
CA LEU A 46 -6.11 -5.13 -1.09
C LEU A 46 -7.55 -4.62 -1.16
N GLY A 47 -8.48 -5.34 -0.52
CA GLY A 47 -9.88 -4.92 -0.42
C GLY A 47 -10.04 -3.55 0.21
N VAL A 48 -9.32 -3.25 1.30
CA VAL A 48 -9.33 -1.92 1.94
C VAL A 48 -8.77 -0.84 1.01
N LEU A 49 -7.67 -1.11 0.30
CA LEU A 49 -7.11 -0.15 -0.67
C LEU A 49 -8.11 0.13 -1.80
N VAL A 50 -8.71 -0.92 -2.37
CA VAL A 50 -9.71 -0.81 -3.44
C VAL A 50 -10.96 -0.08 -2.95
N MET A 51 -11.41 -0.36 -1.73
CA MET A 51 -12.56 0.33 -1.11
C MET A 51 -12.28 1.83 -0.95
N TRP A 52 -11.11 2.21 -0.43
CA TRP A 52 -10.75 3.63 -0.30
C TRP A 52 -10.53 4.31 -1.64
N ALA A 53 -9.94 3.62 -2.60
CA ALA A 53 -9.81 4.12 -3.97
C ALA A 53 -11.18 4.32 -4.62
N GLY A 54 -12.11 3.39 -4.42
CA GLY A 54 -13.49 3.51 -4.87
C GLY A 54 -14.21 4.69 -4.22
N LEU A 55 -14.06 4.89 -2.91
CA LEU A 55 -14.63 6.05 -2.22
C LEU A 55 -14.04 7.37 -2.74
N ALA A 56 -12.72 7.43 -2.94
CA ALA A 56 -12.06 8.58 -3.51
C ALA A 56 -12.55 8.86 -4.95
N ALA A 57 -12.67 7.82 -5.78
CA ALA A 57 -13.20 7.94 -7.13
C ALA A 57 -14.65 8.43 -7.14
N SER A 58 -15.52 7.89 -6.28
CA SER A 58 -16.90 8.36 -6.12
C SER A 58 -16.97 9.81 -5.64
N GLY A 59 -16.14 10.21 -4.67
CA GLY A 59 -16.04 11.60 -4.24
C GLY A 59 -15.58 12.52 -5.36
N TRP A 60 -14.61 12.08 -6.16
CA TRP A 60 -14.16 12.84 -7.33
C TRP A 60 -15.19 12.91 -8.46
N LEU A 61 -15.99 11.86 -8.69
CA LEU A 61 -17.11 11.91 -9.63
C LEU A 61 -18.10 13.00 -9.23
N LEU A 62 -18.40 13.13 -7.94
CA LEU A 62 -19.26 14.20 -7.43
C LEU A 62 -18.62 15.58 -7.63
N VAL A 63 -17.33 15.73 -7.30
CA VAL A 63 -16.59 16.98 -7.50
C VAL A 63 -16.59 17.37 -8.99
N GLY A 64 -16.22 16.46 -9.88
CA GLY A 64 -16.16 16.70 -11.32
C GLY A 64 -17.54 17.04 -11.91
N SER A 65 -18.59 16.31 -11.50
CA SER A 65 -19.97 16.64 -11.89
C SER A 65 -20.37 18.04 -11.40
N GLY A 66 -19.97 18.39 -10.17
CA GLY A 66 -20.18 19.72 -9.60
C GLY A 66 -19.50 20.81 -10.41
N LEU A 67 -18.24 20.61 -10.83
CA LEU A 67 -17.52 21.57 -11.69
C LEU A 67 -18.25 21.79 -13.02
N VAL A 68 -18.69 20.72 -13.68
CA VAL A 68 -19.46 20.82 -14.94
C VAL A 68 -20.76 21.59 -14.74
N MET A 69 -21.48 21.36 -13.63
CA MET A 69 -22.72 22.09 -13.32
C MET A 69 -22.46 23.56 -12.99
N VAL A 70 -21.38 23.89 -12.27
CA VAL A 70 -21.00 25.28 -11.99
C VAL A 70 -20.67 26.03 -13.28
N GLU A 71 -20.01 25.41 -14.27
CA GLU A 71 -19.79 26.03 -15.58
C GLU A 71 -21.11 26.34 -16.32
N GLN A 72 -22.12 25.49 -16.14
CA GLN A 72 -23.46 25.69 -16.70
C GLN A 72 -24.30 26.71 -15.93
N ALA A 73 -23.83 27.19 -14.77
CA ALA A 73 -24.59 28.11 -13.90
C ALA A 73 -24.88 29.47 -14.56
N ALA A 74 -24.09 29.87 -15.56
CA ALA A 74 -24.35 31.07 -16.35
C ALA A 74 -25.66 30.97 -17.17
N ALA A 75 -26.08 29.75 -17.53
CA ALA A 75 -27.31 29.49 -18.26
C ALA A 75 -28.48 29.10 -17.33
N ASP A 76 -28.19 28.45 -16.20
CA ASP A 76 -29.20 28.00 -15.23
C ASP A 76 -28.72 28.16 -13.78
N PHE A 77 -29.39 29.04 -13.03
CA PHE A 77 -29.10 29.29 -11.62
C PHE A 77 -29.25 28.03 -10.74
N PHE A 78 -30.21 27.15 -11.04
CA PHE A 78 -30.39 25.91 -10.28
C PHE A 78 -29.21 24.95 -10.47
N SER A 79 -28.60 24.94 -11.65
CA SER A 79 -27.37 24.18 -11.92
C SER A 79 -26.21 24.65 -11.02
N GLY A 80 -26.09 25.97 -10.76
CA GLY A 80 -25.09 26.50 -9.83
C GLY A 80 -25.26 25.99 -8.40
N ILE A 81 -26.49 25.96 -7.88
CA ILE A 81 -26.79 25.43 -6.54
C ILE A 81 -26.48 23.93 -6.47
N ALA A 82 -26.96 23.17 -7.46
CA ALA A 82 -26.69 21.74 -7.54
C ALA A 82 -25.19 21.45 -7.62
N GLY A 83 -24.45 22.20 -8.43
CA GLY A 83 -23.01 22.09 -8.57
C GLY A 83 -22.28 22.31 -7.24
N PHE A 84 -22.64 23.35 -6.49
CA PHE A 84 -22.06 23.62 -5.18
C PHE A 84 -22.34 22.50 -4.17
N LEU A 85 -23.56 21.95 -4.15
CA LEU A 85 -23.91 20.80 -3.31
C LEU A 85 -23.08 19.57 -3.65
N PHE A 86 -22.89 19.29 -4.95
CA PHE A 86 -22.07 18.18 -5.43
C PHE A 86 -20.60 18.34 -5.04
N LEU A 87 -20.05 19.56 -5.14
CA LEU A 87 -18.70 19.86 -4.68
C LEU A 87 -18.54 19.60 -3.18
N LEU A 88 -19.51 20.01 -2.36
CA LEU A 88 -19.46 19.83 -0.91
C LEU A 88 -19.54 18.34 -0.53
N LEU A 89 -20.47 17.59 -1.13
CA LEU A 89 -20.62 16.15 -0.90
C LEU A 89 -19.38 15.39 -1.39
N GLY A 90 -18.88 15.75 -2.57
CA GLY A 90 -17.67 15.16 -3.14
C GLY A 90 -16.45 15.39 -2.27
N ALA A 91 -16.23 16.61 -1.80
CA ALA A 91 -15.16 16.92 -0.85
C ALA A 91 -15.33 16.17 0.47
N GLY A 92 -16.57 16.09 0.99
CA GLY A 92 -16.92 15.34 2.20
C GLY A 92 -16.62 13.84 2.11
N ALA A 93 -16.65 13.24 0.91
CA ALA A 93 -16.25 11.85 0.68
C ALA A 93 -14.74 11.71 0.40
N LEU A 94 -14.18 12.60 -0.41
CA LEU A 94 -12.80 12.53 -0.89
C LEU A 94 -11.79 12.78 0.24
N VAL A 95 -12.02 13.80 1.07
CA VAL A 95 -11.08 14.21 2.13
C VAL A 95 -10.87 13.07 3.15
N PRO A 96 -11.91 12.43 3.71
CA PRO A 96 -11.72 11.29 4.60
C PRO A 96 -11.03 10.10 3.94
N ALA A 97 -11.34 9.83 2.66
CA ALA A 97 -10.70 8.73 1.92
C ALA A 97 -9.17 8.95 1.84
N VAL A 98 -8.73 10.16 1.49
CA VAL A 98 -7.30 10.51 1.41
C VAL A 98 -6.62 10.41 2.78
N ILE A 99 -7.26 10.92 3.84
CA ILE A 99 -6.73 10.84 5.21
C ILE A 99 -6.55 9.38 5.64
N LEU A 100 -7.55 8.54 5.41
CA LEU A 100 -7.53 7.13 5.83
C LEU A 100 -6.51 6.30 5.04
N VAL A 101 -6.32 6.60 3.76
CA VAL A 101 -5.20 6.05 2.97
C VAL A 101 -3.86 6.46 3.57
N GLY A 102 -3.69 7.75 3.92
CA GLY A 102 -2.47 8.25 4.57
C GLY A 102 -2.15 7.54 5.89
N LEU A 103 -3.15 7.38 6.76
CA LEU A 103 -3.02 6.65 8.02
C LEU A 103 -2.68 5.16 7.80
N HIS A 104 -3.27 4.53 6.77
CA HIS A 104 -2.95 3.17 6.41
C HIS A 104 -1.50 3.03 5.95
N LEU A 105 -1.01 3.98 5.13
CA LEU A 105 0.39 4.03 4.70
C LEU A 105 1.36 4.26 5.85
N ALA A 106 0.97 5.06 6.86
CA ALA A 106 1.78 5.26 8.06
C ALA A 106 1.93 3.96 8.85
N ARG A 107 0.82 3.26 9.12
CA ARG A 107 0.82 1.94 9.78
C ARG A 107 1.62 0.90 9.00
N ASP A 108 1.66 1.00 7.67
CA ASP A 108 2.49 0.13 6.84
C ASP A 108 3.99 0.31 7.07
N ARG A 109 4.43 1.52 7.42
CA ARG A 109 5.84 1.77 7.76
C ARG A 109 6.21 1.08 9.06
N GLU A 110 5.35 1.12 10.07
CA GLU A 110 5.55 0.43 11.36
C GLU A 110 5.64 -1.08 11.17
N ILE A 111 4.70 -1.67 10.41
CA ILE A 111 4.72 -3.11 10.09
C ILE A 111 6.02 -3.49 9.36
N ARG A 112 6.50 -2.64 8.44
CA ARG A 112 7.77 -2.87 7.73
C ARG A 112 8.99 -2.80 8.64
N ALA A 113 9.02 -1.88 9.60
CA ALA A 113 10.10 -1.82 10.58
C ALA A 113 10.16 -3.12 11.39
N LEU A 114 9.03 -3.60 11.88
CA LEU A 114 8.93 -4.87 12.61
C LEU A 114 9.34 -6.08 11.75
N LEU A 115 8.96 -6.12 10.46
CA LEU A 115 9.38 -7.17 9.53
C LEU A 115 10.91 -7.19 9.32
N VAL A 116 11.57 -6.05 9.39
CA VAL A 116 13.03 -5.95 9.28
C VAL A 116 13.68 -6.40 10.59
N GLU A 117 13.18 -5.95 11.74
CA GLU A 117 13.71 -6.30 13.06
C GLU A 117 13.58 -7.80 13.35
N TRP A 118 12.39 -8.37 13.17
CA TRP A 118 12.17 -9.82 13.32
C TRP A 118 12.87 -10.63 12.23
N GLY A 119 13.02 -10.05 11.03
CA GLY A 119 13.75 -10.65 9.92
C GLY A 119 15.27 -10.74 10.15
N ALA A 120 15.83 -9.88 11.01
CA ALA A 120 17.25 -9.86 11.34
C ALA A 120 17.67 -10.96 12.33
N LEU A 121 16.71 -11.62 13.00
CA LEU A 121 16.97 -12.81 13.80
C LEU A 121 17.41 -13.98 12.91
N ASP A 122 17.96 -15.03 13.55
CA ASP A 122 18.52 -16.19 12.86
C ASP A 122 17.51 -16.86 11.89
N ARG A 123 18.03 -17.53 10.87
CA ARG A 123 17.23 -18.00 9.72
C ARG A 123 16.81 -19.46 9.85
N ASP A 124 15.59 -19.74 9.37
CA ASP A 124 15.05 -21.07 9.15
C ASP A 124 14.48 -21.17 7.72
N PRO A 125 15.25 -21.71 6.75
CA PRO A 125 14.86 -21.73 5.34
C PRO A 125 13.65 -22.62 5.04
N GLU A 126 13.31 -23.58 5.91
CA GLU A 126 12.15 -24.45 5.73
C GLU A 126 10.87 -23.71 6.11
N ARG A 127 10.82 -23.09 7.29
CA ARG A 127 9.68 -22.29 7.75
C ARG A 127 9.51 -20.98 6.95
N ASP A 128 10.60 -20.43 6.42
CA ASP A 128 10.59 -19.19 5.64
C ASP A 128 10.00 -19.35 4.21
N ARG A 129 9.80 -20.57 3.70
CA ARG A 129 9.21 -20.80 2.37
C ARG A 129 7.76 -20.35 2.28
N GLU A 130 6.97 -20.60 3.32
CA GLU A 130 5.54 -20.26 3.38
C GLU A 130 5.31 -18.74 3.37
N LEU A 131 6.28 -17.97 3.88
CA LEU A 131 6.25 -16.51 3.94
C LEU A 131 6.38 -15.84 2.56
N ARG A 132 6.76 -16.58 1.51
CA ARG A 132 7.02 -16.01 0.18
C ARG A 132 5.76 -15.55 -0.56
N LEU A 133 4.61 -16.14 -0.24
CA LEU A 133 3.27 -15.83 -0.78
C LEU A 133 3.27 -15.30 -2.24
N PRO A 134 3.81 -16.06 -3.21
CA PRO A 134 4.06 -15.56 -4.56
C PRO A 134 2.78 -15.13 -5.30
N GLY A 135 1.69 -15.89 -5.11
CA GLY A 135 0.39 -15.58 -5.73
C GLY A 135 -0.18 -14.24 -5.29
N VAL A 136 -0.09 -13.91 -4.01
CA VAL A 136 -0.61 -12.64 -3.49
C VAL A 136 0.21 -11.47 -4.03
N SER A 137 1.54 -11.60 -4.05
CA SER A 137 2.40 -10.57 -4.65
C SER A 137 2.11 -10.35 -6.14
N LEU A 138 1.77 -11.40 -6.88
CA LEU A 138 1.41 -11.32 -8.30
C LEU A 138 0.08 -10.58 -8.50
N VAL A 139 -0.95 -10.91 -7.72
CA VAL A 139 -2.25 -10.22 -7.76
C VAL A 139 -2.08 -8.73 -7.48
N TRP A 140 -1.30 -8.38 -6.45
CA TRP A 140 -0.97 -6.98 -6.16
C TRP A 140 -0.28 -6.31 -7.35
N LEU A 141 0.73 -6.94 -7.96
CA LEU A 141 1.44 -6.40 -9.12
C LEU A 141 0.53 -6.18 -10.33
N LEU A 142 -0.28 -7.18 -10.69
CA LEU A 142 -1.16 -7.11 -11.85
C LEU A 142 -2.22 -6.03 -11.67
N LEU A 143 -2.91 -6.00 -10.52
CA LEU A 143 -3.91 -4.98 -10.25
C LEU A 143 -3.28 -3.59 -10.24
N SER A 144 -2.11 -3.46 -9.61
CA SER A 144 -1.37 -2.20 -9.55
C SER A 144 -0.94 -1.71 -10.93
N PHE A 145 -0.49 -2.62 -11.79
CA PHE A 145 -0.10 -2.31 -13.16
C PHE A 145 -1.29 -1.82 -13.98
N VAL A 146 -2.42 -2.53 -13.92
CA VAL A 146 -3.64 -2.14 -14.62
C VAL A 146 -4.12 -0.76 -14.17
N LEU A 147 -4.17 -0.52 -12.87
CA LEU A 147 -4.58 0.77 -12.30
C LEU A 147 -3.60 1.90 -12.65
N ALA A 148 -2.30 1.63 -12.57
CA ALA A 148 -1.27 2.61 -12.88
C ALA A 148 -1.27 2.99 -14.37
N ALA A 149 -1.22 1.99 -15.26
CA ALA A 149 -1.20 2.22 -16.70
C ALA A 149 -2.51 2.83 -17.18
N GLY A 150 -3.65 2.30 -16.73
CA GLY A 150 -4.97 2.84 -17.08
C GLY A 150 -5.19 4.25 -16.54
N GLY A 151 -4.80 4.52 -15.29
CA GLY A 151 -4.88 5.84 -14.70
C GLY A 151 -4.01 6.88 -15.43
N LEU A 152 -2.76 6.51 -15.76
CA LEU A 152 -1.88 7.36 -16.54
C LEU A 152 -2.42 7.62 -17.95
N ALA A 153 -2.97 6.59 -18.60
CA ALA A 153 -3.62 6.73 -19.90
C ALA A 153 -4.80 7.70 -19.84
N LEU A 154 -5.65 7.65 -18.81
CA LEU A 154 -6.74 8.60 -18.61
C LEU A 154 -6.24 10.03 -18.41
N CYS A 155 -5.18 10.22 -17.63
CA CYS A 155 -4.55 11.53 -17.41
C CYS A 155 -3.98 12.16 -18.69
N VAL A 156 -3.59 11.35 -19.68
CA VAL A 156 -2.92 11.83 -20.91
C VAL A 156 -3.90 11.89 -22.08
N ILE A 157 -4.63 10.80 -22.34
CA ILE A 157 -5.52 10.68 -23.49
C ILE A 157 -6.73 11.60 -23.34
N GLY A 158 -7.32 11.69 -22.14
CA GLY A 158 -8.50 12.54 -21.90
C GLY A 158 -8.27 14.00 -22.32
N PRO A 159 -7.29 14.70 -21.72
CA PRO A 159 -6.96 16.07 -22.10
C PRO A 159 -6.49 16.21 -23.55
N ALA A 160 -5.74 15.24 -24.09
CA ALA A 160 -5.27 15.29 -25.47
C ALA A 160 -6.40 15.14 -26.50
N SER A 161 -7.49 14.47 -26.12
CA SER A 161 -8.68 14.33 -26.96
C SER A 161 -9.68 15.47 -26.82
N ALA A 162 -9.51 16.34 -25.82
CA ALA A 162 -10.45 17.41 -25.52
C ALA A 162 -10.47 18.46 -26.63
N ARG A 163 -11.66 18.84 -27.07
CA ARG A 163 -11.87 19.82 -28.13
C ARG A 163 -12.29 21.18 -27.55
N PRO A 164 -11.58 22.26 -27.89
CA PRO A 164 -12.00 23.60 -27.49
C PRO A 164 -13.41 23.91 -28.00
N GLY A 165 -14.34 24.20 -27.09
CA GLY A 165 -15.72 24.57 -27.40
C GLY A 165 -16.74 23.44 -27.30
N ASP A 166 -16.32 22.18 -27.43
CA ASP A 166 -17.21 21.01 -27.27
C ASP A 166 -17.11 20.42 -25.85
N ASP A 167 -15.92 20.42 -25.24
CA ASP A 167 -15.67 19.87 -23.92
C ASP A 167 -15.56 20.95 -22.83
N THR A 168 -16.15 20.68 -21.67
CA THR A 168 -16.07 21.56 -20.48
C THR A 168 -14.78 21.32 -19.70
N TYR A 169 -14.25 22.36 -19.05
CA TYR A 169 -13.04 22.20 -18.21
C TYR A 169 -13.32 21.24 -17.04
N GLY A 170 -14.54 21.25 -16.52
CA GLY A 170 -15.03 20.31 -15.52
C GLY A 170 -14.98 18.85 -15.98
N MET A 171 -15.30 18.56 -17.25
CA MET A 171 -15.21 17.20 -17.79
C MET A 171 -13.76 16.72 -17.91
N VAL A 172 -12.86 17.60 -18.38
CA VAL A 172 -11.42 17.30 -18.43
C VAL A 172 -10.87 17.05 -17.02
N ALA A 173 -11.21 17.92 -16.06
CA ALA A 173 -10.81 17.77 -14.66
C ALA A 173 -11.35 16.47 -14.05
N LEU A 174 -12.61 16.11 -14.34
CA LEU A 174 -13.21 14.84 -13.91
C LEU A 174 -12.38 13.65 -14.38
N VAL A 175 -12.10 13.56 -15.69
CA VAL A 175 -11.33 12.45 -16.27
C VAL A 175 -9.91 12.39 -15.72
N MET A 176 -9.24 13.55 -15.64
CA MET A 176 -7.88 13.63 -15.11
C MET A 176 -7.79 13.19 -13.65
N GLY A 177 -8.71 13.63 -12.79
CA GLY A 177 -8.63 13.24 -11.38
C GLY A 177 -9.02 11.78 -11.13
N LEU A 178 -9.92 11.19 -11.94
CA LEU A 178 -10.13 9.74 -11.93
C LEU A 178 -8.86 8.99 -12.34
N GLY A 179 -8.21 9.44 -13.40
CA GLY A 179 -6.91 8.91 -13.84
C GLY A 179 -5.86 9.01 -12.74
N MET A 180 -5.78 10.16 -12.06
CA MET A 180 -4.84 10.40 -10.97
C MET A 180 -5.09 9.48 -9.77
N ILE A 181 -6.34 9.30 -9.36
CA ILE A 181 -6.71 8.40 -8.26
C ILE A 181 -6.34 6.95 -8.60
N ALA A 182 -6.67 6.50 -9.82
CA ALA A 182 -6.31 5.17 -10.29
C ALA A 182 -4.79 4.99 -10.34
N TRP A 183 -4.07 5.98 -10.87
CA TRP A 183 -2.62 5.95 -10.99
C TRP A 183 -1.91 5.87 -9.64
N LEU A 184 -2.29 6.75 -8.69
CA LEU A 184 -1.74 6.75 -7.33
C LEU A 184 -2.06 5.45 -6.59
N THR A 185 -3.28 4.92 -6.74
CA THR A 185 -3.68 3.64 -6.14
C THR A 185 -2.82 2.50 -6.68
N GLY A 186 -2.60 2.47 -8.00
CA GLY A 186 -1.71 1.53 -8.65
C GLY A 186 -0.27 1.65 -8.14
N LEU A 187 0.26 2.86 -8.01
CA LEU A 187 1.61 3.09 -7.51
C LEU A 187 1.79 2.60 -6.06
N ILE A 188 0.82 2.87 -5.18
CA ILE A 188 0.83 2.38 -3.79
C ILE A 188 0.92 0.84 -3.77
N GLY A 189 0.11 0.16 -4.57
CA GLY A 189 0.13 -1.30 -4.64
C GLY A 189 1.41 -1.87 -5.25
N ALA A 190 1.96 -1.21 -6.28
CA ALA A 190 3.21 -1.60 -6.90
C ALA A 190 4.39 -1.49 -5.91
N VAL A 191 4.46 -0.39 -5.16
CA VAL A 191 5.47 -0.18 -4.12
C VAL A 191 5.34 -1.25 -3.01
N LYS A 192 4.12 -1.62 -2.60
CA LYS A 192 3.90 -2.72 -1.63
C LYS A 192 4.44 -4.05 -2.14
N ALA A 193 4.07 -4.44 -3.36
CA ALA A 193 4.54 -5.70 -3.94
C ALA A 193 6.08 -5.70 -4.13
N TRP A 194 6.64 -4.59 -4.59
CA TRP A 194 8.09 -4.45 -4.79
C TRP A 194 8.88 -4.51 -3.49
N THR A 195 8.44 -3.77 -2.46
CA THR A 195 9.12 -3.75 -1.16
C THR A 195 9.10 -5.13 -0.49
N HIS A 196 8.00 -5.86 -0.61
CA HIS A 196 7.94 -7.26 -0.15
C HIS A 196 8.86 -8.18 -0.93
N ARG A 197 8.85 -8.12 -2.27
CA ARG A 197 9.77 -8.92 -3.09
C ARG A 197 11.23 -8.65 -2.72
N ARG A 198 11.59 -7.38 -2.51
CA ARG A 198 12.93 -6.97 -2.06
C ARG A 198 13.26 -7.49 -0.67
N TRP A 199 12.30 -7.49 0.26
CA TRP A 199 12.46 -8.06 1.60
C TRP A 199 12.67 -9.58 1.52
N VAL A 200 11.83 -10.32 0.79
CA VAL A 200 11.99 -11.76 0.57
C VAL A 200 13.39 -12.07 0.01
N LEU A 201 13.84 -11.31 -1.00
CA LEU A 201 15.14 -11.53 -1.63
C LEU A 201 16.33 -11.29 -0.69
N ARG A 202 16.23 -10.28 0.18
CA ARG A 202 17.32 -9.90 1.10
C ARG A 202 17.33 -10.70 2.39
N VAL A 203 16.15 -10.94 2.96
CA VAL A 203 16.00 -11.50 4.30
C VAL A 203 15.83 -13.01 4.25
N LEU A 204 15.18 -13.56 3.21
CA LEU A 204 14.91 -15.00 3.13
C LEU A 204 15.87 -15.74 2.19
N THR A 205 16.50 -15.07 1.21
CA THR A 205 17.38 -15.74 0.23
C THR A 205 18.82 -15.28 0.18
N ALA A 206 19.23 -14.22 0.90
CA ALA A 206 20.64 -13.82 0.93
C ALA A 206 21.51 -14.93 1.58
N PRO A 207 22.73 -15.19 1.11
CA PRO A 207 23.61 -16.19 1.72
C PRO A 207 23.78 -15.92 3.22
N ALA A 208 23.79 -16.98 4.05
CA ALA A 208 24.17 -16.82 5.46
C ALA A 208 25.57 -16.19 5.52
N ALA A 209 25.76 -15.17 6.36
CA ALA A 209 27.09 -14.61 6.57
C ALA A 209 28.04 -15.74 6.99
N PRO A 210 29.26 -15.82 6.43
CA PRO A 210 30.20 -16.86 6.80
C PRO A 210 30.40 -16.82 8.32
N ALA A 211 30.09 -17.94 8.98
CA ALA A 211 30.34 -18.12 10.41
C ALA A 211 31.78 -17.68 10.68
N HIS A 212 31.98 -16.84 11.70
CA HIS A 212 33.31 -16.44 12.14
C HIS A 212 34.15 -17.71 12.29
N ALA A 213 35.09 -17.89 11.36
CA ALA A 213 36.07 -18.96 11.47
C ALA A 213 36.80 -18.72 12.80
N PRO A 214 36.91 -19.74 13.68
CA PRO A 214 37.65 -19.57 14.92
C PRO A 214 39.04 -19.07 14.57
N ALA A 215 39.46 -17.98 15.21
CA ALA A 215 40.80 -17.44 15.07
C ALA A 215 41.78 -18.60 15.31
N TYR A 216 42.47 -19.01 14.25
CA TYR A 216 43.56 -19.96 14.34
C TYR A 216 44.64 -19.30 15.20
N THR A 217 44.74 -19.70 16.46
CA THR A 217 45.87 -19.37 17.33
C THR A 217 46.97 -20.37 17.01
N PRO A 218 48.05 -20.00 16.29
CA PRO A 218 49.16 -20.91 16.10
C PRO A 218 49.80 -21.16 17.48
N ALA A 219 49.93 -22.44 17.83
CA ALA A 219 50.72 -22.86 18.98
C ALA A 219 52.19 -22.52 18.71
N HIS A 220 52.76 -21.62 19.50
CA HIS A 220 54.20 -21.38 19.54
C HIS A 220 54.86 -22.55 20.29
N HIS A 221 55.75 -23.24 19.59
CA HIS A 221 56.74 -24.17 20.15
C HIS A 221 57.91 -23.42 20.79
#